data_AF-A0A845SV98-F1
#
_entry.id   AF-A0A845SV98-F1
#
_cell.length_a   1.000
_cell.length_b   1.000
_cell.length_c   1.000
_cell.angle_alpha   90.00
_cell.angle_beta   90.00
_cell.angle_gamma   90.00
#
_symmetry.space_group_name_H-M   'P 1'
#
loop_
_entity.id
_entity.type
_entity.pdbx_description
1 polymer ?
#
loop_
_entity_poly.entity_id
_entity_poly.type
_entity_poly.pdbx_seq_one_letter_code
_entity_poly.pdbx_strand_id
1 'polypeptide(L)'
;MLGIRPRGTDSVEARRAAVLARLNEQLPFTERTLRLMLDGVCGPDGYTLEVIYREYRVFVRVYLWEKRAMDEAAALLSRVVPANMVIDLELRYNTHRMLRPRLHRMLRGTTHRALREEVLA
;
A
#
# COMPACT_ATOMS: atom_id res chain seq x y z
N MET A 1 -11.75 15.18 12.57
CA MET A 1 -11.48 14.66 13.93
C MET A 1 -12.72 13.94 14.46
N LEU A 2 -12.55 12.85 15.24
CA LEU A 2 -13.55 11.80 15.58
C LEU A 2 -14.83 12.22 16.35
N GLY A 3 -15.00 13.51 16.70
CA GLY A 3 -16.23 14.04 17.31
C GLY A 3 -16.57 13.51 18.72
N ILE A 4 -15.70 12.72 19.33
CA ILE A 4 -15.86 12.14 20.67
C ILE A 4 -15.61 13.20 21.75
N ARG A 5 -16.56 13.34 22.68
CA ARG A 5 -16.45 14.22 23.86
C ARG A 5 -16.35 13.36 25.12
N PRO A 6 -15.22 13.38 25.85
CA PRO A 6 -15.08 12.62 27.08
C PRO A 6 -15.90 13.26 28.21
N ARG A 7 -16.43 12.45 29.13
CA ARG A 7 -17.03 12.97 30.38
C ARG A 7 -15.91 13.21 31.39
N GLY A 8 -16.03 14.29 32.19
CA GLY A 8 -14.98 14.68 33.15
C GLY A 8 -14.67 13.63 34.21
N THR A 9 -15.61 12.71 34.46
CA THR A 9 -15.53 11.62 35.43
C THR A 9 -14.91 10.33 34.90
N ASP A 10 -14.67 10.23 33.59
CA ASP A 10 -14.19 8.98 32.98
C ASP A 10 -12.71 8.75 33.31
N SER A 11 -12.36 7.51 33.67
CA SER A 11 -10.96 7.10 33.79
C SER A 11 -10.25 7.12 32.44
N VAL A 12 -8.91 7.09 32.45
CA VAL A 12 -8.10 7.10 31.23
C VAL A 12 -8.40 5.86 30.36
N GLU A 13 -8.64 4.72 30.99
CA GLU A 13 -8.97 3.45 30.35
C GLU A 13 -10.32 3.53 29.64
N ALA A 14 -11.34 4.09 30.30
CA ALA A 14 -12.66 4.28 29.71
C ALA A 14 -12.62 5.19 28.47
N ARG A 15 -11.81 6.26 28.51
CA ARG A 15 -11.59 7.16 27.36
C ARG A 15 -10.89 6.43 26.21
N ARG A 16 -9.86 5.63 26.49
CA ARG A 16 -9.17 4.81 25.48
C ARG A 16 -10.12 3.82 24.82
N ALA A 17 -10.96 3.14 25.60
CA ALA A 17 -11.94 2.20 25.08
C ALA A 17 -12.95 2.89 24.15
N ALA A 18 -13.44 4.08 24.50
CA ALA A 18 -14.37 4.84 23.66
C ALA A 18 -13.74 5.29 22.33
N VAL A 19 -12.48 5.72 22.35
CA VAL A 19 -11.72 6.06 21.12
C VAL A 19 -11.57 4.84 20.22
N LEU A 20 -11.18 3.70 20.80
CA LEU A 20 -11.00 2.44 20.07
C LEU A 20 -12.32 1.93 19.47
N ALA A 21 -13.41 1.99 20.23
CA ALA A 21 -14.75 1.64 19.73
C ALA A 21 -15.15 2.52 18.52
N ARG A 22 -14.91 3.83 18.61
CA ARG A 22 -15.21 4.78 17.53
C ARG A 22 -14.34 4.58 16.28
N LEU A 23 -13.08 4.20 16.47
CA LEU A 23 -12.20 3.82 15.37
C LEU A 23 -12.65 2.52 14.70
N ASN A 24 -13.20 1.58 15.46
CA ASN A 24 -13.74 0.32 14.94
C ASN A 24 -15.11 0.47 14.24
N GLU A 25 -15.87 1.54 14.52
CA GLU A 25 -17.11 1.86 13.78
C GLU A 25 -16.83 2.30 12.33
N GLN A 26 -15.65 2.86 12.05
CA GLN A 26 -15.20 3.08 10.68
C GLN A 26 -14.82 1.72 10.08
N LEU A 27 -15.28 1.45 8.85
CA LEU A 27 -14.96 0.21 8.12
C LEU A 27 -13.47 -0.11 8.31
N PRO A 28 -13.14 -1.21 9.00
CA PRO A 28 -11.78 -1.48 9.39
C PRO A 28 -10.92 -1.55 8.13
N PHE A 29 -9.75 -0.94 8.20
CA PHE A 29 -8.63 -1.30 7.37
C PHE A 29 -8.52 -2.83 7.38
N THR A 30 -8.91 -3.44 6.26
CA THR A 30 -8.63 -4.84 5.97
C THR A 30 -7.76 -4.88 4.74
N GLU A 31 -6.84 -5.85 4.69
CA GLU A 31 -6.04 -6.07 3.49
C GLU A 31 -6.92 -6.22 2.25
N ARG A 32 -8.08 -6.89 2.38
CA ARG A 32 -9.06 -7.07 1.30
C ARG A 32 -9.61 -5.74 0.77
N THR A 33 -10.06 -4.85 1.65
CA THR A 33 -10.59 -3.55 1.23
C THR A 33 -9.50 -2.65 0.67
N LEU A 34 -8.29 -2.69 1.24
CA LEU A 34 -7.16 -1.94 0.72
C LEU A 34 -6.79 -2.42 -0.69
N ARG A 35 -6.79 -3.74 -0.92
CA ARG A 35 -6.54 -4.35 -2.23
C ARG A 35 -7.57 -3.87 -3.27
N LEU A 36 -8.86 -3.93 -2.95
CA LEU A 36 -9.91 -3.42 -3.83
C LEU A 36 -9.75 -1.93 -4.18
N MET A 37 -9.35 -1.10 -3.22
CA MET A 37 -9.11 0.33 -3.46
C MET A 37 -7.86 0.57 -4.31
N LEU A 38 -6.78 -0.19 -4.08
CA LEU A 38 -5.56 -0.12 -4.87
C LEU A 38 -5.77 -0.66 -6.29
N ASP A 39 -6.61 -1.68 -6.48
CA ASP A 39 -7.00 -2.17 -7.81
C ASP A 39 -7.70 -1.08 -8.62
N GLY A 40 -8.50 -0.23 -7.98
CA GLY A 40 -9.17 0.90 -8.62
C GLY A 40 -8.24 2.05 -9.03
N VAL A 41 -7.11 2.21 -8.33
CA VAL A 41 -6.13 3.30 -8.59
C VAL A 41 -5.00 2.84 -9.51
N CYS A 42 -4.44 1.66 -9.25
CA CYS A 42 -3.27 1.12 -9.94
C CYS A 42 -3.63 0.06 -10.99
N GLY A 43 -4.84 -0.50 -10.98
CA GLY A 43 -5.22 -1.67 -11.76
C GLY A 43 -4.89 -3.00 -11.05
N PRO A 44 -5.56 -4.12 -11.43
CA PRO A 44 -5.50 -5.41 -10.73
C PRO A 44 -4.11 -6.08 -10.71
N ASP A 45 -3.15 -5.62 -11.52
CA ASP A 45 -1.75 -6.09 -11.53
C ASP A 45 -0.75 -4.94 -11.40
N GLY A 46 -1.23 -3.74 -11.06
CA GLY A 46 -0.42 -2.52 -11.01
C GLY A 46 0.33 -2.28 -9.71
N TYR A 47 0.24 -3.20 -8.74
CA TYR A 47 0.98 -3.11 -7.49
C TYR A 47 1.18 -4.48 -6.82
N THR A 48 2.05 -4.51 -5.81
CA THR A 48 2.08 -5.57 -4.80
C THR A 48 1.88 -4.98 -3.42
N LEU A 49 1.08 -5.66 -2.60
CA LEU A 49 0.75 -5.29 -1.23
C LEU A 49 1.14 -6.41 -0.27
N GLU A 50 1.90 -6.06 0.77
CA GLU A 50 2.26 -6.94 1.87
C GLU A 50 2.09 -6.20 3.20
N VAL A 51 1.39 -6.82 4.16
CA VAL A 51 1.13 -6.23 5.49
C VAL A 51 1.81 -7.09 6.54
N ILE A 52 2.85 -6.53 7.18
CA ILE A 52 3.56 -7.19 8.28
C ILE A 52 2.99 -6.67 9.61
N TYR A 53 1.97 -7.37 10.12
CA TYR A 53 1.26 -6.97 11.35
C TYR A 53 2.17 -6.89 12.58
N ARG A 54 3.20 -7.74 12.69
CA ARG A 54 4.15 -7.74 13.81
C ARG A 54 5.01 -6.47 13.87
N GLU A 55 5.27 -5.88 12.71
CA GLU A 55 6.11 -4.70 12.56
C GLU A 55 5.28 -3.42 12.37
N TYR A 56 3.95 -3.54 12.36
CA TYR A 56 3.02 -2.48 11.99
C TYR A 56 3.44 -1.79 10.68
N ARG A 57 3.82 -2.58 9.67
CA ARG A 57 4.30 -2.07 8.38
C ARG A 57 3.43 -2.53 7.22
N VAL A 58 3.18 -1.61 6.29
CA VAL A 58 2.48 -1.87 5.03
C VAL A 58 3.44 -1.56 3.89
N PHE A 59 3.84 -2.60 3.16
CA PHE A 59 4.66 -2.48 1.97
C PHE A 59 3.77 -2.44 0.74
N VAL A 60 3.86 -1.35 -0.01
CA VAL A 60 3.22 -1.18 -1.30
C VAL A 60 4.30 -0.92 -2.34
N ARG A 61 4.30 -1.71 -3.40
CA ARG A 61 5.20 -1.52 -4.54
C ARG A 61 4.37 -1.32 -5.79
N VAL A 62 4.38 -0.12 -6.36
CA VAL A 62 3.59 0.25 -7.54
C VAL A 62 4.45 0.05 -8.80
N TYR A 63 3.88 -0.53 -9.86
CA TYR A 63 4.61 -0.71 -11.11
C TYR A 63 4.81 0.62 -11.86
N LEU A 64 5.92 0.72 -12.59
CA LEU A 64 6.46 1.98 -13.09
C LEU A 64 5.59 2.69 -14.15
N TRP A 65 4.75 1.95 -14.89
CA TRP A 65 3.93 2.51 -15.97
C TRP A 65 2.83 3.45 -15.46
N GLU A 66 2.59 3.49 -14.14
CA GLU A 66 1.60 4.35 -13.50
C GLU A 66 2.23 5.38 -12.55
N LYS A 67 3.13 6.23 -13.05
CA LYS A 67 3.67 7.35 -12.24
C LYS A 67 2.57 8.24 -11.64
N ARG A 68 1.45 8.41 -12.34
CA ARG A 68 0.28 9.13 -11.82
C ARG A 68 -0.41 8.34 -10.70
N ALA A 69 -0.54 7.03 -10.83
CA ALA A 69 -1.12 6.21 -9.75
C ALA A 69 -0.24 6.17 -8.50
N MET A 70 1.06 6.50 -8.58
CA MET A 70 1.91 6.59 -7.39
C MET A 70 1.44 7.67 -6.41
N ASP A 71 1.16 8.87 -6.91
CA ASP A 71 0.67 9.98 -6.07
C ASP A 71 -0.73 9.70 -5.53
N GLU A 72 -1.60 9.11 -6.37
CA GLU A 72 -2.95 8.72 -5.97
C GLU A 72 -2.95 7.57 -4.95
N ALA A 73 -2.06 6.59 -5.10
CA ALA A 73 -1.87 5.50 -4.15
C ALA A 73 -1.32 6.03 -2.82
N ALA A 74 -0.38 6.98 -2.83
CA ALA A 74 0.10 7.64 -1.63
C ALA A 74 -1.05 8.36 -0.89
N ALA A 75 -1.86 9.13 -1.62
CA ALA A 75 -3.01 9.83 -1.08
C ALA A 75 -4.09 8.87 -0.55
N LEU A 76 -4.31 7.73 -1.20
CA LEU A 76 -5.21 6.67 -0.73
C LEU A 76 -4.69 6.05 0.57
N LEU A 77 -3.43 5.61 0.58
CA LEU A 77 -2.82 4.94 1.73
C LEU A 77 -2.84 5.85 2.97
N SER A 78 -2.55 7.15 2.80
CA SER A 78 -2.60 8.12 3.91
C SER A 78 -3.97 8.28 4.57
N ARG A 79 -5.06 7.98 3.84
CA ARG A 79 -6.44 8.11 4.34
C ARG A 79 -6.98 6.82 4.95
N VAL A 80 -6.55 5.68 4.42
CA VAL A 80 -7.13 4.36 4.72
C VAL A 80 -6.27 3.58 5.71
N VAL A 81 -4.94 3.68 5.61
CA VAL A 81 -4.04 2.96 6.50
C VAL A 81 -4.10 3.57 7.90
N PRO A 82 -4.28 2.76 8.96
CA PRO A 82 -4.28 3.24 10.33
C PRO A 82 -3.00 4.00 10.66
N ALA A 83 -3.13 5.09 11.41
CA ALA A 83 -2.00 5.95 11.75
C ALA A 83 -0.91 5.25 12.59
N ASN A 84 -1.20 4.10 13.20
CA ASN A 84 -0.22 3.29 13.92
C ASN A 84 0.63 2.40 13.01
N MET A 85 0.37 2.37 11.70
CA MET A 85 1.17 1.62 10.73
C MET A 85 2.11 2.53 9.94
N VAL A 86 3.30 2.04 9.66
CA VAL A 86 4.28 2.67 8.78
C VAL A 86 3.99 2.25 7.34
N ILE A 87 3.78 3.23 6.48
CA ILE A 87 3.56 3.03 5.04
C ILE A 87 4.92 3.09 4.34
N ASP A 88 5.27 2.01 3.66
CA ASP A 88 6.46 1.90 2.81
C ASP A 88 5.99 1.78 1.36
N LEU A 89 5.98 2.90 0.65
CA LEU A 89 5.55 3.00 -0.75
C LEU A 89 6.76 3.25 -1.66
N GLU A 90 7.03 2.34 -2.58
CA GLU A 90 8.12 2.49 -3.56
C GLU A 90 7.69 2.04 -4.96
N LEU A 91 8.45 2.48 -5.97
CA LEU A 91 8.30 1.98 -7.34
C LEU A 91 8.97 0.61 -7.48
N ARG A 92 8.24 -0.35 -8.07
CA ARG A 92 8.76 -1.68 -8.38
C ARG A 92 9.57 -1.63 -9.68
N TYR A 93 10.89 -1.71 -9.57
CA TYR A 93 11.79 -1.89 -10.71
C TYR A 93 12.02 -3.38 -11.02
N ASN A 94 12.17 -3.72 -12.29
CA ASN A 94 12.62 -5.06 -12.66
C ASN A 94 14.07 -5.26 -12.20
N THR A 95 14.29 -6.23 -11.32
CA THR A 95 15.64 -6.59 -10.87
C THR A 95 16.31 -7.57 -11.83
N HIS A 96 17.64 -7.56 -11.87
CA HIS A 96 18.42 -8.50 -12.69
C HIS A 96 18.08 -9.98 -12.38
N ARG A 97 17.71 -10.28 -11.13
CA ARG A 97 17.25 -11.61 -10.73
C ARG A 97 15.94 -12.02 -11.42
N MET A 98 15.01 -11.09 -11.64
CA MET A 98 13.74 -11.34 -12.34
C MET A 98 13.95 -11.61 -13.85
N LEU A 99 15.06 -11.16 -14.41
CA LEU A 99 15.43 -11.37 -15.81
C LEU A 99 16.11 -12.72 -16.07
N ARG A 100 16.58 -13.43 -15.02
CA ARG A 100 17.26 -14.74 -15.14
C ARG A 100 16.51 -15.81 -15.94
N PRO A 101 15.18 -15.95 -15.83
CA PRO A 101 14.44 -16.96 -16.60
C PRO A 101 14.43 -16.69 -18.11
N ARG A 102 14.76 -15.47 -18.55
CA ARG A 102 14.74 -15.10 -19.97
C ARG A 102 16.09 -15.38 -20.61
N LEU A 103 16.03 -16.07 -21.75
CA LEU A 103 17.20 -16.31 -22.58
C LEU A 103 17.72 -14.97 -23.12
N HIS A 104 19.03 -14.78 -23.06
CA HIS A 104 19.70 -13.55 -23.52
C HIS A 104 19.33 -13.18 -24.97
N ARG A 105 19.04 -14.20 -25.81
CA ARG A 105 18.55 -14.02 -27.19
C ARG A 105 17.22 -13.25 -27.29
N MET A 106 16.34 -13.38 -26.30
CA MET A 106 15.03 -12.72 -26.27
C MET A 106 15.12 -11.27 -25.76
N LEU A 107 16.24 -10.91 -25.13
CA LEU A 107 16.54 -9.55 -24.67
C LEU A 107 17.35 -8.76 -25.72
N ARG A 108 17.73 -9.41 -26.83
CA ARG A 108 18.53 -8.82 -27.91
C ARG A 108 17.66 -7.90 -28.75
N GLY A 109 17.43 -6.69 -28.25
CA GLY A 109 16.58 -5.66 -28.87
C GLY A 109 15.90 -4.75 -27.87
N THR A 110 15.82 -5.16 -26.61
CA THR A 110 15.31 -4.33 -25.51
C THR A 110 16.46 -3.53 -24.89
N THR A 111 16.24 -2.24 -24.68
CA THR A 111 17.23 -1.38 -24.01
C THR A 111 17.30 -1.70 -22.53
N HIS A 112 18.44 -1.43 -21.87
CA HIS A 112 18.56 -1.57 -20.42
C HIS A 112 17.49 -0.78 -19.65
N ARG A 113 17.07 0.36 -20.21
CA ARG A 113 15.97 1.15 -19.68
C ARG A 113 14.65 0.39 -19.80
N ALA A 114 14.30 -0.09 -20.99
CA ALA A 114 13.10 -0.91 -21.21
C ALA A 114 13.07 -2.15 -20.29
N LEU A 115 14.19 -2.86 -20.14
CA LEU A 115 14.28 -4.00 -19.24
C LEU A 115 14.03 -3.66 -17.77
N ARG A 116 14.40 -2.46 -17.33
CA ARG A 116 14.20 -1.98 -15.96
C ARG A 116 12.78 -1.45 -15.73
N GLU A 117 12.15 -0.94 -16.77
CA GLU A 117 10.97 -0.08 -16.71
C GLU A 117 9.67 -0.73 -17.25
N GLU A 118 9.75 -1.70 -18.17
CA GLU A 118 8.60 -2.26 -18.87
C GLU A 118 8.07 -3.57 -18.27
N VAL A 119 6.79 -3.88 -18.50
CA VAL A 119 6.16 -5.12 -18.06
C VAL A 119 6.75 -6.29 -18.85
N LEU A 120 7.40 -7.21 -18.15
CA LEU A 120 7.97 -8.41 -18.72
C LEU A 120 6.87 -9.48 -18.85
N ALA A 121 6.12 -9.46 -19.97
CA ALA A 121 5.15 -10.50 -20.36
C ALA A 121 5.85 -11.79 -20.79
#